data_AF-A0AAP8Q8U4-F1
#
_entry.id   AF-A0AAP8Q8U4-F1
#
_cell.length_a   1.000
_cell.length_b   1.000
_cell.length_c   1.000
_cell.angle_alpha   90.00
_cell.angle_beta   90.00
_cell.angle_gamma   90.00
#
_symmetry.space_group_name_H-M   'P 1'
#
loop_
_entity.id
_entity.type
_entity.pdbx_description
1 polymer ?
#
loop_
_entity_poly.entity_id
_entity_poly.type
_entity_poly.pdbx_seq_one_letter_code
_entity_poly.pdbx_strand_id
1 'polypeptide(L)'
;YDDPTVKSVYVAFAKRLANQQNRFIQIAVPNYTLADDPTVISVSNGVVLSNGTVIDAVKATAWVAGATAGANANQSLTHTAYDDAVAVHGRLNDSQITKALLNGEFLFELHNGKVVVEQDTNTFTSFNPDKRKHFSKNRVVRTINGIKKDW
;
A
#
# COMPACT_ATOMS: atom_id res chain seq x y z
N TYR A 1 -12.56 -6.51 -6.18
CA TYR A 1 -13.62 -7.10 -5.35
C TYR A 1 -13.53 -6.54 -3.95
N ASP A 2 -14.63 -6.01 -3.41
CA ASP A 2 -14.69 -5.34 -2.10
C ASP A 2 -15.43 -6.17 -1.05
N ASP A 3 -15.20 -7.49 -1.05
CA ASP A 3 -15.82 -8.43 -0.11
C ASP A 3 -14.86 -8.69 1.08
N PRO A 4 -15.26 -8.41 2.33
CA PRO A 4 -14.40 -8.61 3.51
C PRO A 4 -13.92 -10.04 3.72
N THR A 5 -14.73 -11.04 3.35
CA THR A 5 -14.40 -12.46 3.45
C THR A 5 -13.33 -12.82 2.42
N VAL A 6 -13.48 -12.31 1.20
CA VAL A 6 -12.48 -12.54 0.15
C VAL A 6 -11.16 -11.87 0.52
N LYS A 7 -11.19 -10.63 1.04
CA LYS A 7 -9.98 -9.93 1.51
C LYS A 7 -9.25 -10.70 2.62
N SER A 8 -9.99 -11.23 3.60
CA SER A 8 -9.39 -11.96 4.72
C SER A 8 -8.67 -13.23 4.26
N VAL A 9 -9.23 -13.94 3.26
CA VAL A 9 -8.60 -15.12 2.66
C VAL A 9 -7.28 -14.77 1.96
N TYR A 10 -7.25 -13.69 1.17
CA TYR A 10 -6.00 -13.25 0.51
C TYR A 10 -4.96 -12.76 1.51
N VAL A 11 -5.36 -12.03 2.55
CA VAL A 11 -4.48 -11.60 3.65
C VAL A 11 -3.90 -12.79 4.37
N ALA A 12 -4.72 -13.78 4.74
CA ALA A 12 -4.25 -15.01 5.37
C ALA A 12 -3.27 -15.77 4.45
N PHE A 13 -3.54 -15.81 3.15
CA PHE A 13 -2.64 -16.42 2.16
C PHE A 13 -1.28 -15.72 2.12
N ALA A 14 -1.24 -14.39 2.04
CA ALA A 14 0.00 -13.62 2.03
C ALA A 14 0.83 -13.82 3.29
N LYS A 15 0.17 -13.74 4.46
CA LYS A 15 0.79 -14.01 5.77
C LYS A 15 1.37 -15.41 5.84
N ARG A 16 0.64 -16.42 5.37
CA ARG A 16 1.09 -17.81 5.34
C ARG A 16 2.36 -17.96 4.49
N LEU A 17 2.36 -17.42 3.27
CA LEU A 17 3.51 -17.50 2.38
C LEU A 17 4.75 -16.85 3.00
N ALA A 18 4.60 -15.63 3.52
CA ALA A 18 5.73 -14.88 4.07
C ALA A 18 6.25 -15.45 5.39
N ASN A 19 5.36 -15.81 6.33
CA ASN A 19 5.74 -16.15 7.70
C ASN A 19 6.02 -17.65 7.90
N GLN A 20 5.46 -18.52 7.06
CA GLN A 20 5.57 -19.99 7.23
C GLN A 20 6.36 -20.67 6.11
N GLN A 21 6.37 -20.09 4.91
CA GLN A 21 6.98 -20.72 3.74
C GLN A 21 8.21 -19.98 3.21
N ASN A 22 8.65 -18.92 3.90
CA ASN A 22 9.74 -18.04 3.47
C ASN A 22 9.55 -17.50 2.03
N ARG A 23 8.30 -17.37 1.59
CA ARG A 23 7.91 -16.82 0.29
C ARG A 23 7.40 -15.41 0.48
N PHE A 24 8.32 -14.46 0.46
CA PHE A 24 8.03 -13.06 0.76
C PHE A 24 7.27 -12.39 -0.38
N ILE A 25 5.97 -12.16 -0.15
CA ILE A 25 5.09 -11.43 -1.05
C ILE A 25 4.42 -10.28 -0.31
N GLN A 26 3.99 -9.27 -1.05
CA GLN A 26 3.08 -8.24 -0.57
C GLN A 26 1.80 -8.26 -1.41
N ILE A 27 0.67 -7.97 -0.79
CA ILE A 27 -0.63 -7.85 -1.47
C ILE A 27 -1.18 -6.44 -1.29
N ALA A 28 -1.84 -5.92 -2.32
CA ALA A 28 -2.63 -4.70 -2.25
C ALA A 28 -4.11 -5.07 -2.14
N VAL A 29 -4.79 -4.55 -1.13
CA VAL A 29 -6.22 -4.75 -0.87
C VAL A 29 -6.89 -3.40 -0.63
N PRO A 30 -8.13 -3.19 -1.06
CA PRO A 30 -8.80 -1.91 -0.82
C PRO A 30 -9.34 -1.88 0.61
N ASN A 31 -9.20 -0.76 1.31
CA ASN A 31 -9.88 -0.47 2.58
C ASN A 31 -9.82 -1.62 3.61
N TYR A 32 -8.62 -2.07 3.99
CA TYR A 32 -8.44 -3.22 4.89
C TYR A 32 -7.24 -3.07 5.84
N THR A 33 -7.26 -2.00 6.64
CA THR A 33 -6.24 -1.71 7.66
C THR A 33 -6.19 -2.73 8.79
N LEU A 34 -7.30 -3.42 9.05
CA LEU A 34 -7.40 -4.45 10.09
C LEU A 34 -6.44 -5.64 9.91
N ALA A 35 -5.80 -5.76 8.73
CA ALA A 35 -4.77 -6.76 8.50
C ALA A 35 -3.54 -6.60 9.40
N ASP A 36 -3.18 -5.36 9.77
CA ASP A 36 -2.06 -5.03 10.67
C ASP A 36 -0.79 -5.88 10.42
N ASP A 37 -0.29 -5.87 9.18
CA ASP A 37 0.82 -6.73 8.78
C ASP A 37 1.68 -6.10 7.67
N PRO A 38 3.02 -6.23 7.73
CA PRO A 38 3.92 -5.66 6.72
C PRO A 38 3.71 -6.17 5.29
N THR A 39 3.06 -7.32 5.13
CA THR A 39 2.77 -7.93 3.83
C THR A 39 1.51 -7.38 3.17
N VAL A 40 0.74 -6.51 3.84
CA VAL A 40 -0.56 -6.04 3.33
C VAL A 40 -0.55 -4.53 3.17
N ILE A 41 -0.86 -4.06 1.97
CA ILE A 41 -1.03 -2.64 1.64
C ILE A 41 -2.52 -2.37 1.51
N SER A 42 -3.05 -1.46 2.34
CA SER A 42 -4.46 -1.07 2.32
C SER A 42 -4.65 0.22 1.54
N VAL A 43 -5.19 0.13 0.32
CA VAL A 43 -5.45 1.30 -0.54
C VAL A 43 -6.79 1.93 -0.14
N SER A 44 -6.78 3.19 0.30
CA SER A 44 -7.97 3.84 0.87
C SER A 44 -8.73 4.77 -0.07
N ASN A 45 -8.08 5.28 -1.11
CA ASN A 45 -8.72 6.14 -2.10
C ASN A 45 -8.28 5.77 -3.53
N GLY A 46 -8.77 6.55 -4.49
CA GLY A 46 -8.54 6.31 -5.91
C GLY A 46 -8.09 7.55 -6.66
N VAL A 47 -8.12 7.48 -7.98
CA VAL A 47 -7.69 8.56 -8.87
C VAL A 47 -8.69 8.76 -10.01
N VAL A 48 -8.62 9.92 -10.65
CA VAL A 48 -9.33 10.24 -11.90
C VAL A 48 -8.28 10.46 -12.97
N LEU A 49 -8.39 9.71 -14.07
CA LEU A 49 -7.48 9.77 -15.21
C LEU A 49 -7.79 10.98 -16.11
N SER A 50 -6.86 11.35 -16.99
CA SER A 50 -6.99 12.48 -17.91
C SER A 50 -8.20 12.37 -18.84
N ASN A 51 -8.60 11.14 -19.20
CA ASN A 51 -9.78 10.85 -20.01
C ASN A 51 -11.11 10.90 -19.22
N GLY A 52 -11.07 11.27 -17.94
CA GLY A 52 -12.24 11.34 -17.05
C GLY A 52 -12.61 10.00 -16.38
N THR A 53 -11.89 8.92 -16.64
CA THR A 53 -12.15 7.61 -16.02
C THR A 53 -11.88 7.67 -14.51
N VAL A 54 -12.84 7.23 -13.71
CA VAL A 54 -12.69 7.07 -12.26
C VAL A 54 -12.13 5.68 -11.94
N ILE A 55 -10.96 5.68 -11.33
CA ILE A 55 -10.31 4.51 -10.72
C ILE A 55 -10.57 4.60 -9.22
N ASP A 56 -11.57 3.87 -8.73
CA ASP A 56 -11.83 3.74 -7.30
C ASP A 56 -10.69 3.00 -6.56
N ALA A 57 -10.75 2.96 -5.23
CA ALA A 57 -9.74 2.29 -4.42
C ALA A 57 -9.55 0.81 -4.78
N VAL A 58 -10.62 0.13 -5.20
CA VAL A 58 -10.58 -1.28 -5.60
C VAL A 58 -9.74 -1.45 -6.86
N LYS A 59 -9.98 -0.63 -7.89
CA LYS A 59 -9.20 -0.66 -9.13
C LYS A 59 -7.77 -0.13 -8.93
N ALA A 60 -7.60 0.86 -8.06
CA ALA A 60 -6.29 1.43 -7.75
C ALA A 60 -5.35 0.39 -7.13
N THR A 61 -5.86 -0.65 -6.45
CA THR A 61 -5.03 -1.77 -5.97
C THR A 61 -4.20 -2.43 -7.06
N ALA A 62 -4.71 -2.50 -8.31
CA ALA A 62 -3.97 -3.08 -9.43
C ALA A 62 -2.72 -2.26 -9.76
N TRP A 63 -2.85 -0.93 -9.80
CA TRP A 63 -1.70 -0.04 -9.99
C TRP A 63 -0.75 -0.12 -8.81
N VAL A 64 -1.24 -0.09 -7.57
CA VAL A 64 -0.40 -0.18 -6.36
C VAL A 64 0.38 -1.50 -6.32
N ALA A 65 -0.24 -2.61 -6.70
CA ALA A 65 0.43 -3.90 -6.81
C ALA A 65 1.53 -3.87 -7.87
N GLY A 66 1.25 -3.32 -9.06
CA GLY A 66 2.24 -3.16 -10.13
C GLY A 66 3.41 -2.26 -9.73
N ALA A 67 3.12 -1.08 -9.17
CA ALA A 67 4.12 -0.12 -8.69
C ALA A 67 4.99 -0.72 -7.57
N THR A 68 4.39 -1.46 -6.64
CA THR A 68 5.12 -2.14 -5.55
C THR A 68 6.02 -3.24 -6.08
N ALA A 69 5.55 -4.02 -7.06
CA ALA A 69 6.34 -5.09 -7.67
C ALA A 69 7.49 -4.57 -8.54
N GLY A 70 7.31 -3.42 -9.21
CA GLY A 70 8.32 -2.78 -10.03
C GLY A 70 9.33 -1.92 -9.26
N ALA A 71 9.05 -1.59 -8.00
CA ALA A 71 9.94 -0.78 -7.18
C ALA A 71 11.18 -1.57 -6.72
N ASN A 72 12.36 -1.00 -6.95
CA ASN A 72 13.62 -1.57 -6.47
C ASN A 72 13.70 -1.59 -4.92
N ALA A 73 14.57 -2.44 -4.37
CA ALA A 73 14.78 -2.55 -2.93
C ALA A 73 15.23 -1.24 -2.25
N ASN A 74 15.87 -0.33 -3.00
CA ASN A 74 16.32 0.99 -2.53
C ASN A 74 15.31 2.12 -2.82
N GLN A 75 14.21 1.82 -3.51
CA GLN A 75 13.23 2.81 -3.99
C GLN A 75 11.99 2.85 -3.10
N SER A 76 11.52 4.05 -2.77
CA SER A 76 10.23 4.29 -2.09
C SER A 76 9.21 4.77 -3.11
N LEU A 77 7.95 4.41 -2.94
CA LEU A 77 6.86 4.95 -3.76
C LEU A 77 6.35 6.32 -3.26
N THR A 78 6.80 6.80 -2.09
CA THR A 78 6.45 8.13 -1.56
C THR A 78 6.68 9.21 -2.63
N HIS A 79 5.64 10.00 -2.90
CA HIS A 79 5.56 11.03 -3.95
C HIS A 79 5.77 10.54 -5.39
N THR A 80 5.66 9.23 -5.63
CA THR A 80 5.62 8.71 -7.00
C THR A 80 4.28 9.08 -7.63
N ALA A 81 4.33 9.64 -8.83
CA ALA A 81 3.13 10.03 -9.58
C ALA A 81 2.35 8.79 -10.02
N TYR A 82 1.03 8.88 -9.93
CA TYR A 82 0.15 7.94 -10.61
C TYR A 82 0.08 8.34 -12.09
N ASP A 83 0.47 7.44 -12.98
CA ASP A 83 0.51 7.72 -14.42
C ASP A 83 -0.87 8.09 -14.97
N ASP A 84 -0.93 9.19 -15.74
CA ASP A 84 -2.16 9.70 -16.37
C ASP A 84 -3.24 10.23 -15.41
N ALA A 85 -2.99 10.26 -14.09
CA ALA A 85 -3.94 10.79 -13.11
C ALA A 85 -3.88 12.32 -13.02
N VAL A 86 -5.06 12.95 -13.08
CA VAL A 86 -5.24 14.41 -13.01
C VAL A 86 -5.91 14.88 -11.72
N ALA A 87 -6.65 14.00 -11.04
CA ALA A 87 -7.27 14.30 -9.75
C ALA A 87 -7.35 13.06 -8.84
N VAL A 88 -7.54 13.29 -7.54
CA VAL A 88 -7.77 12.23 -6.54
C VAL A 88 -9.27 11.96 -6.44
N HIS A 89 -9.67 10.69 -6.53
CA HIS A 89 -11.04 10.26 -6.24
C HIS A 89 -11.15 9.90 -4.76
N GLY A 90 -11.99 10.61 -4.01
CA GLY A 90 -12.03 10.50 -2.54
C GLY A 90 -10.91 11.30 -1.88
N ARG A 91 -10.76 12.58 -2.26
CA ARG A 91 -9.76 13.48 -1.69
C ARG A 91 -10.00 13.67 -0.19
N LEU A 92 -8.94 13.56 0.58
CA LEU A 92 -8.92 13.78 2.02
C LEU A 92 -8.32 15.16 2.34
N ASN A 93 -8.68 15.71 3.50
CA ASN A 93 -8.00 16.88 4.08
C ASN A 93 -6.80 16.44 4.94
N ASP A 94 -5.95 17.39 5.33
CA ASP A 94 -4.69 17.13 6.03
C ASP A 94 -4.86 16.34 7.34
N SER A 95 -5.93 16.62 8.09
CA SER A 95 -6.26 15.89 9.33
C SER A 95 -6.66 14.44 9.03
N GLN A 96 -7.46 14.23 7.98
CA GLN A 96 -7.84 12.90 7.52
C GLN A 96 -6.65 12.13 6.95
N ILE A 97 -5.76 12.78 6.21
CA ILE A 97 -4.51 12.19 5.69
C ILE A 97 -3.64 11.72 6.85
N THR A 98 -3.40 12.59 7.83
CA THR A 98 -2.61 12.26 9.02
C THR A 98 -3.20 11.04 9.73
N LYS A 99 -4.52 11.00 9.91
CA LYS A 99 -5.22 9.86 10.52
C LYS A 99 -5.09 8.59 9.69
N ALA A 100 -5.27 8.67 8.38
CA ALA A 100 -5.15 7.54 7.47
C ALA A 100 -3.74 6.94 7.51
N LEU A 101 -2.70 7.79 7.47
CA LEU A 101 -1.30 7.35 7.59
C LEU A 101 -1.01 6.68 8.94
N LEU A 102 -1.56 7.22 10.04
CA LEU A 102 -1.44 6.60 11.37
C LEU A 102 -2.14 5.24 11.46
N ASN A 103 -3.21 5.04 10.69
CA ASN A 103 -3.94 3.78 10.57
C ASN A 103 -3.29 2.78 9.60
N GLY A 104 -2.15 3.11 8.99
CA GLY A 104 -1.48 2.24 8.02
C GLY A 104 -2.16 2.19 6.65
N GLU A 105 -2.84 3.27 6.25
CA GLU A 105 -3.44 3.38 4.92
C GLU A 105 -2.42 3.85 3.89
N PHE A 106 -2.59 3.37 2.66
CA PHE A 106 -1.92 3.84 1.45
C PHE A 106 -2.92 4.69 0.66
N LEU A 107 -2.56 5.93 0.36
CA LEU A 107 -3.45 6.87 -0.28
C LEU A 107 -2.73 7.75 -1.30
N PHE A 108 -3.53 8.30 -2.22
CA PHE A 108 -3.11 9.28 -3.21
C PHE A 108 -3.48 10.70 -2.77
N GLU A 109 -2.60 11.65 -3.06
CA GLU A 109 -2.78 13.07 -2.80
C GLU A 109 -2.43 13.89 -4.04
N LEU A 110 -3.04 15.08 -4.18
CA LEU A 110 -2.61 16.06 -5.17
C LEU A 110 -1.48 16.92 -4.58
N HIS A 111 -0.26 16.69 -5.04
CA HIS A 111 0.92 17.45 -4.63
C HIS A 111 1.56 18.12 -5.85
N ASN A 112 1.75 19.44 -5.80
CA ASN A 112 2.34 20.25 -6.88
C ASN A 112 1.69 19.99 -8.27
N GLY A 113 0.36 19.88 -8.31
CA GLY A 113 -0.39 19.67 -9.55
C GLY A 113 -0.32 18.26 -10.13
N LYS A 114 0.27 17.29 -9.41
CA LYS A 114 0.30 15.88 -9.80
C LYS A 114 -0.36 15.02 -8.73
N VAL A 115 -1.06 13.97 -9.16
CA VAL A 115 -1.57 12.96 -8.24
C VAL A 115 -0.43 12.00 -7.92
N VAL A 116 -0.06 11.92 -6.64
CA VAL A 116 1.07 11.14 -6.16
C VAL A 116 0.67 10.24 -5.01
N VAL A 117 1.47 9.21 -4.74
CA VAL A 117 1.39 8.44 -3.49
C VAL A 117 1.82 9.33 -2.34
N GLU A 118 1.00 9.46 -1.30
CA GLU A 118 1.35 10.29 -0.14
C GLU A 118 2.47 9.66 0.68
N GLN A 119 2.30 8.41 1.12
CA GLN A 119 3.35 7.66 1.77
C GLN A 119 3.32 6.19 1.37
N ASP A 120 4.50 5.62 1.13
CA ASP A 120 4.65 4.21 0.81
C ASP A 120 4.63 3.33 2.07
N THR A 121 3.43 3.14 2.60
CA THR A 121 3.14 2.43 3.86
C THR A 121 2.34 1.15 3.64
N ASN A 122 2.44 0.23 4.60
CA ASN A 122 1.57 -0.92 4.75
C ASN A 122 0.69 -0.78 6.00
N THR A 123 -0.15 -1.79 6.26
CA THR A 123 -1.13 -1.77 7.35
C THR A 123 -0.54 -1.96 8.74
N PHE A 124 0.76 -2.29 8.87
CA PHE A 124 1.36 -2.59 10.16
C PHE A 124 1.45 -1.35 11.07
N THR A 125 0.72 -1.40 12.18
CA THR A 125 0.63 -0.34 13.19
C THR A 125 0.89 -0.85 14.61
N SER A 126 0.78 -2.16 14.88
CA SER A 126 1.08 -2.77 16.19
C SER A 126 2.58 -2.94 16.47
N PHE A 127 3.27 -1.81 16.62
CA PHE A 127 4.72 -1.78 16.86
C PHE A 127 5.10 -2.39 18.20
N ASN A 128 6.20 -3.14 18.22
CA ASN A 128 6.80 -3.72 19.42
C ASN A 128 8.34 -3.74 19.30
N PRO A 129 9.10 -4.15 20.33
CA PRO A 129 10.56 -4.15 20.29
C PRO A 129 11.17 -4.97 19.13
N ASP A 130 10.53 -6.08 18.75
CA ASP A 130 10.97 -6.99 17.69
C ASP A 130 10.58 -6.49 16.29
N LYS A 131 9.43 -5.81 16.18
CA LYS A 131 8.89 -5.26 14.93
C LYS A 131 8.50 -3.80 15.13
N ARG A 132 9.47 -2.91 14.91
CA ARG A 132 9.30 -1.45 15.11
C ARG A 132 8.66 -0.76 13.92
N LYS A 133 8.40 0.55 14.06
CA LYS A 133 7.79 1.42 13.03
C LYS A 133 8.43 1.35 11.64
N HIS A 134 9.71 1.03 11.50
CA HIS A 134 10.32 0.90 10.17
C HIS A 134 9.71 -0.22 9.32
N PHE A 135 9.11 -1.25 9.94
CA PHE A 135 8.38 -2.30 9.22
C PHE A 135 7.08 -1.82 8.58
N SER A 136 6.56 -0.64 8.94
CA SER A 136 5.41 -0.05 8.26
C SER A 136 5.76 0.62 6.92
N LYS A 137 7.05 0.74 6.59
CA LYS A 137 7.52 1.33 5.33
C LYS A 137 7.80 0.24 4.30
N ASN A 138 7.14 0.28 3.15
CA ASN A 138 7.29 -0.80 2.16
C ASN A 138 8.69 -0.88 1.56
N ARG A 139 9.44 0.21 1.46
CA ARG A 139 10.86 0.14 1.06
C ARG A 139 11.66 -0.77 2.00
N VAL A 140 11.46 -0.66 3.31
CA VAL A 140 12.16 -1.50 4.30
C VAL A 140 11.75 -2.96 4.13
N VAL A 141 10.45 -3.21 3.96
CA VAL A 141 9.92 -4.55 3.69
C VAL A 141 10.53 -5.13 2.42
N ARG A 142 10.60 -4.35 1.33
CA ARG A 142 11.23 -4.76 0.06
C ARG A 142 12.72 -5.08 0.23
N THR A 143 13.48 -4.27 0.96
CA THR A 143 14.89 -4.55 1.25
C THR A 143 15.05 -5.87 2.01
N ILE A 144 14.29 -6.08 3.09
CA ILE A 144 14.35 -7.31 3.90
C ILE A 144 13.95 -8.52 3.05
N ASN A 145 12.88 -8.40 2.27
CA ASN A 145 12.38 -9.48 1.41
C ASN A 145 13.39 -9.83 0.30
N GLY A 146 14.07 -8.82 -0.27
CA GLY A 146 15.14 -9.03 -1.26
C GLY A 146 16.29 -9.85 -0.67
N ILE A 147 16.83 -9.41 0.47
CA ILE A 147 17.92 -10.13 1.16
C ILE A 147 17.52 -11.58 1.46
N LYS A 148 16.31 -11.80 1.97
CA LYS A 148 15.84 -13.15 2.32
C LYS A 148 15.56 -14.04 1.10
N LYS A 149 15.30 -13.47 -0.07
CA LYS A 149 15.09 -14.22 -1.31
C LYS A 149 16.42 -14.69 -1.92
N ASP A 150 17.50 -13.97 -1.65
CA ASP A 150 18.83 -14.29 -2.14
C ASP A 150 19.51 -15.44 -1.37
N TRP A 151 18.94 -15.83 -0.23
CA TRP A 151 19.43 -16.90 0.66
C TRP A 151 18.63 -18.19 0.45
#